data_AF-A0A6A3MVG7-F1
#
_entry.id   AF-A0A6A3MVG7-F1
#
_cell.length_a   1.000
_cell.length_b   1.000
_cell.length_c   1.000
_cell.angle_alpha   90.00
_cell.angle_beta   90.00
_cell.angle_gamma   90.00
#
_symmetry.space_group_name_H-M   'P 1'
#
loop_
_entity.id
_entity.type
_entity.pdbx_description
1 polymer ?
#
loop_
_entity_poly.entity_id
_entity_poly.type
_entity_poly.pdbx_seq_one_letter_code
_entity_poly.pdbx_strand_id
1 'polypeptide(L)' 'MHALYGYFYLGLSKERLSTIYNKHINTISNWIQRFESDNDYQRRSTKQSGQLTAEQRQ' A
#
# COMPACT_ATOMS: atom_id res chain seq x y z
N MET A 1 11.33 -8.25 -1.73
CA MET A 1 11.96 -6.93 -1.50
C MET A 1 11.95 -6.61 -0.01
N HIS A 2 13.12 -6.48 0.64
CA HIS A 2 13.20 -6.26 2.10
C HIS A 2 12.80 -4.84 2.55
N ALA A 3 12.89 -3.84 1.67
CA ALA A 3 12.47 -2.47 1.98
C ALA A 3 10.95 -2.36 2.26
N LEU A 4 10.14 -3.15 1.56
CA LEU A 4 8.69 -3.22 1.79
C LEU A 4 8.38 -3.83 3.15
N TYR A 5 9.15 -4.83 3.58
CA TYR A 5 9.02 -5.39 4.92
C TYR A 5 9.29 -4.33 6.00
N GLY A 6 10.33 -3.51 5.82
CA GLY A 6 10.62 -2.40 6.72
C GLY A 6 9.50 -1.35 6.77
N TYR A 7 8.82 -1.08 5.66
CA TYR A 7 7.71 -0.14 5.61
C TYR A 7 6.44 -0.70 6.27
N PHE A 8 6.01 -1.90 5.88
CA PHE A 8 4.71 -2.48 6.30
C PHE A 8 4.76 -3.21 7.64
N TYR A 9 5.85 -3.92 7.95
CA TYR A 9 5.96 -4.74 9.17
C TYR A 9 6.70 -4.04 10.31
N LEU A 10 7.66 -3.17 9.99
CA LEU A 10 8.43 -2.42 11.01
C LEU A 10 7.97 -0.95 11.16
N GLY A 11 7.04 -0.47 10.33
CA GLY A 11 6.52 0.89 10.39
C GLY A 11 7.56 1.98 10.12
N LEU A 12 8.64 1.66 9.41
CA LEU A 12 9.73 2.60 9.14
C LEU A 12 9.34 3.60 8.05
N SER A 13 9.64 4.88 8.27
CA SER A 13 9.44 5.93 7.27
C SER A 13 10.31 5.74 6.02
N LYS A 14 9.82 6.24 4.87
CA LYS A 14 10.52 6.16 3.57
C LYS A 14 11.94 6.75 3.62
N GLU A 15 12.14 7.82 4.38
CA GLU A 15 13.46 8.44 4.61
C GLU A 15 14.43 7.49 5.33
N ARG A 16 13.95 6.79 6.36
CA ARG A 16 14.76 5.83 7.10
C ARG A 16 15.13 4.63 6.24
N LEU A 17 14.20 4.19 5.39
CA LEU A 17 14.47 3.16 4.37
C LEU A 17 15.48 3.64 3.32
N SER A 18 15.39 4.90 2.89
CA SER A 18 16.36 5.52 1.98
C SER A 18 17.78 5.46 2.55
N THR A 19 17.95 5.76 3.85
CA THR A 19 19.24 5.66 4.55
C THR A 19 19.72 4.21 4.69
N ILE A 20 18.86 3.29 5.16
CA ILE A 20 19.23 1.88 5.40
C ILE A 20 19.64 1.18 4.10
N TYR A 21 18.89 1.40 3.01
CA TYR A 21 19.13 0.73 1.74
C TYR A 21 20.06 1.50 0.79
N ASN A 22 20.51 2.68 1.21
CA ASN A 22 21.28 3.62 0.38
C ASN A 22 20.66 3.76 -1.01
N LYS A 23 19.36 4.09 -1.03
CA LYS A 23 18.57 4.32 -2.25
C LYS A 23 17.85 5.63 -2.11
N HIS A 24 17.67 6.34 -3.21
CA HIS A 24 16.91 7.58 -3.21
C HIS A 24 15.47 7.34 -2.76
N ILE A 25 14.89 8.30 -2.04
CA ILE A 25 13.52 8.23 -1.52
C ILE A 25 12.49 7.94 -2.63
N ASN A 26 12.72 8.46 -3.85
CA ASN A 26 11.85 8.20 -5.00
C ASN A 26 11.83 6.71 -5.38
N THR A 27 12.97 6.01 -5.27
CA THR A 27 13.05 4.57 -5.53
C THR A 27 12.24 3.78 -4.50
N ILE A 28 12.35 4.16 -3.22
CA ILE A 28 11.55 3.57 -2.14
C ILE A 28 10.06 3.83 -2.37
N SER A 29 9.69 5.07 -2.74
CA SER A 29 8.29 5.42 -3.04
C SER A 29 7.74 4.66 -4.23
N ASN A 30 8.52 4.52 -5.32
CA ASN A 30 8.14 3.72 -6.49
C ASN A 30 7.93 2.25 -6.13
N TRP A 31 8.76 1.67 -5.25
CA TRP A 31 8.56 0.30 -4.79
C TRP A 31 7.28 0.14 -3.97
N ILE A 32 6.98 1.10 -3.08
CA ILE A 32 5.74 1.10 -2.29
C ILE A 32 4.54 1.25 -3.23
N GLN A 33 4.54 2.24 -4.11
CA GLN A 33 3.44 2.48 -5.06
C GLN A 33 3.24 1.30 -6.01
N ARG A 34 4.33 0.70 -6.50
CA ARG A 34 4.24 -0.48 -7.36
C ARG A 34 3.71 -1.68 -6.59
N PHE A 35 4.11 -1.85 -5.33
CA PHE A 35 3.56 -2.90 -4.48
C PHE A 35 2.09 -2.68 -4.18
N GLU A 36 1.65 -1.46 -3.89
CA GLU A 36 0.24 -1.11 -3.68
C GLU A 36 -0.60 -1.28 -4.96
N SER A 37 -0.05 -0.90 -6.11
CA SER A 37 -0.68 -1.07 -7.42
C SER A 37 -0.71 -2.53 -7.88
N ASP A 38 0.29 -3.33 -7.53
CA ASP A 38 0.35 -4.77 -7.82
C ASP A 38 -0.53 -5.56 -6.84
N ASN A 39 -0.65 -5.10 -5.58
CA ASN A 39 -1.62 -5.60 -4.60
C ASN A 39 -3.07 -5.14 -4.86
N ASP A 40 -3.36 -4.50 -6.00
CA ASP A 40 -4.70 -4.14 -6.46
C ASP A 40 -5.55 -5.37 -6.87
N TYR A 41 -5.35 -6.51 -6.22
CA TYR A 41 -6.32 -7.61 -6.12
C TYR A 41 -6.93 -7.77 -4.72
N GLN A 42 -6.55 -6.96 -3.71
CA GLN A 42 -7.01 -7.16 -2.33
C GLN A 42 -7.46 -5.89 -1.58
N ARG A 43 -7.39 -4.69 -2.16
CA ARG A 43 -8.03 -3.49 -1.56
C ARG A 43 -9.52 -3.31 -1.93
N ARG A 44 -10.20 -4.40 -2.33
CA ARG A 44 -11.67 -4.48 -2.46
C ARG A 44 -12.40 -4.93 -1.19
N SER A 45 -11.77 -5.08 -0.02
CA SER A 45 -12.48 -5.59 1.16
C SER A 45 -12.35 -4.76 2.44
N THR A 46 -12.15 -3.44 2.35
CA THR A 46 -12.32 -2.57 3.54
C THR A 46 -12.58 -1.09 3.26
N LYS A 47 -13.10 -0.74 2.08
CA LYS A 47 -14.03 0.38 2.04
C LYS A 47 -15.39 -0.20 2.36
N GLN A 48 -15.95 0.20 3.49
CA GLN A 48 -17.39 0.24 3.71
C GLN A 48 -18.10 0.48 2.37
N SER A 49 -18.66 -0.57 1.78
CA SER A 49 -19.85 -0.42 0.95
C SER A 49 -21.01 -0.19 1.91
N GLY A 50 -20.96 0.97 2.59
CA GLY A 50 -22.06 1.57 3.32
C GLY A 50 -22.91 2.41 2.37
N GLN A 51 -23.04 1.98 1.12
CA GLN A 51 -24.07 2.44 0.21
C GLN A 51 -24.93 1.23 -0.14
N LEU A 52 -25.93 1.02 0.73
CA LEU A 52 -27.21 0.44 0.35
C LEU A 52 -27.75 1.28 -0.83
N THR A 53 -27.36 0.96 -2.06
CA THR A 53 -28.14 1.36 -3.22
C THR A 53 -29.37 0.47 -3.23
N ALA A 54 -30.50 1.14 -3.01
CA ALA A 54 -31.83 0.57 -2.94
C ALA A 54 -32.22 -0.07 -4.27
N GLU A 55 -31.94 -1.37 -4.41
CA GLU A 55 -32.61 -2.22 -5.41
C GLU A 55 -33.32 -3.35 -4.67
N GLN A 56 -34.28 -2.94 -3.85
CA GLN A 56 -35.38 -3.79 -3.43
C GLN A 56 -36.47 -3.79 -4.51
N ARG A 57 -36.93 -5.01 -4.82
CA ARG A 57 -38.24 -5.43 -5.34
C ARG A 57 -38.35 -5.65 -6.85
N GLN A 58 -38.21 -6.91 -7.23
CA GLN A 58 -39.31 -7.61 -7.93
C GLN A 58 -39.83 -8.72 -7.03
#